data_AF-A0A2E8XFJ0-F1
#
_entry.id   AF-A0A2E8XFJ0-F1
#
_cell.length_a   1.000
_cell.length_b   1.000
_cell.length_c   1.000
_cell.angle_alpha   90.00
_cell.angle_beta   90.00
_cell.angle_gamma   90.00
#
_symmetry.space_group_name_H-M   'P 1'
#
loop_
_entity.id
_entity.type
_entity.pdbx_description
1 polymer ?
#
loop_
_entity_poly.entity_id
_entity_poly.type
_entity_poly.pdbx_seq_one_letter_code
_entity_poly.pdbx_strand_id
1 'polypeptide(L)'
;MKVLLLLLLCFCSLRAEPPFWGTIFIDPDIIKPSDPSAYLALTDAGQAYRTMYDRRENDWVRLNPYLFNATYKDGLKIEVQVNPEFGNADVARKEAEKYADIIGQLTTALRRDVETVWIHKGVNPFGGGNNNLLIHTGQAVKYINDGILEEAFVHEATHTSLDSRHAKKPKWIAAQKADDEFISNYAKDYPNREDLAESYLPYFAIRYRSDRISKSLASKIKKAIPNRIKYFDSLAFEMYPVIRREAPTVDQLFYSEDKKLMSISWSSQLGAKYIIQSSSDFSVWKTVVSHLIADTSLTSVSVNLDSKVNTQEFYRVGLE
;
A
#
# COMPACT_ATOMS: atom_id res chain seq x y z
N MET A 1 -48.72 -38.64 -24.18
CA MET A 1 -48.02 -37.96 -23.06
C MET A 1 -46.57 -37.72 -23.46
N LYS A 2 -46.19 -36.48 -23.77
CA LYS A 2 -44.78 -36.09 -23.97
C LYS A 2 -44.29 -35.48 -22.65
N VAL A 3 -43.38 -36.15 -21.97
CA VAL A 3 -42.72 -35.62 -20.78
C VAL A 3 -41.57 -34.73 -21.26
N LEU A 4 -41.67 -33.43 -20.97
CA LEU A 4 -40.63 -32.45 -21.24
C LEU A 4 -39.64 -32.50 -20.08
N LEU A 5 -38.42 -33.01 -20.34
CA LEU A 5 -37.34 -33.03 -19.37
C LEU A 5 -36.69 -31.63 -19.34
N LEU A 6 -36.95 -30.86 -18.28
CA LEU A 6 -36.33 -29.56 -18.07
C LEU A 6 -34.93 -29.79 -17.47
N LEU A 7 -33.88 -29.65 -18.29
CA LEU A 7 -32.49 -29.63 -17.82
C LEU A 7 -32.21 -28.30 -17.13
N LEU A 8 -32.13 -28.30 -15.79
CA LEU A 8 -31.54 -27.21 -15.03
C LEU A 8 -30.02 -27.24 -15.24
N LEU A 9 -29.51 -26.37 -16.12
CA LEU A 9 -28.08 -26.07 -16.21
C LEU A 9 -27.70 -25.21 -14.99
N CYS A 10 -27.16 -25.86 -13.97
CA CYS A 10 -26.49 -25.17 -12.87
C CYS A 10 -25.17 -24.59 -13.42
N PHE A 11 -25.16 -23.31 -13.77
CA PHE A 11 -23.92 -22.59 -14.06
C PHE A 11 -23.14 -22.42 -12.76
N CYS A 12 -22.38 -23.44 -12.36
CA CYS A 12 -21.24 -23.23 -11.48
C CYS A 12 -20.26 -22.37 -12.27
N SER A 13 -20.18 -21.08 -11.96
CA SER A 13 -19.10 -20.24 -12.45
C SER A 13 -17.81 -20.84 -11.90
N LEU A 14 -17.10 -21.64 -12.70
CA LEU A 14 -15.74 -22.01 -12.38
C LEU A 14 -14.93 -20.72 -12.42
N ARG A 15 -14.64 -20.20 -11.23
CA ARG A 15 -13.55 -19.25 -11.04
C ARG A 15 -12.27 -19.89 -11.59
N ALA A 16 -11.36 -19.08 -12.10
CA ALA A 16 -10.08 -19.56 -12.61
C ALA A 16 -9.26 -20.19 -11.46
N GLU A 17 -8.01 -20.57 -11.70
CA GLU A 17 -7.11 -20.85 -10.58
C GLU A 17 -6.32 -19.57 -10.27
N PRO A 18 -6.12 -19.23 -8.99
CA PRO A 18 -5.26 -18.12 -8.61
C PRO A 18 -3.89 -18.25 -9.27
N PRO A 19 -3.31 -17.14 -9.77
CA PRO A 19 -2.01 -17.17 -10.43
C PRO A 19 -0.83 -17.42 -9.48
N PHE A 20 -1.03 -17.28 -8.17
CA PHE A 20 0.01 -17.37 -7.14
C PHE A 20 -0.45 -18.22 -5.95
N TRP A 21 0.51 -18.77 -5.20
CA TRP A 21 0.20 -19.43 -3.93
C TRP A 21 -0.01 -18.41 -2.79
N GLY A 22 0.91 -17.44 -2.70
CA GLY A 22 0.87 -16.28 -1.80
C GLY A 22 1.61 -15.11 -2.43
N THR A 23 1.27 -13.87 -2.06
CA THR A 23 1.70 -12.69 -2.83
C THR A 23 3.03 -12.09 -2.43
N ILE A 24 3.55 -12.38 -1.23
CA ILE A 24 4.87 -11.88 -0.80
C ILE A 24 6.04 -12.47 -1.59
N PHE A 25 5.82 -13.53 -2.37
CA PHE A 25 6.85 -14.25 -3.12
C PHE A 25 6.85 -13.97 -4.63
N ILE A 26 5.98 -13.06 -5.10
CA ILE A 26 5.74 -12.90 -6.54
C ILE A 26 6.88 -12.19 -7.27
N ASP A 27 7.63 -11.35 -6.55
CA ASP A 27 8.80 -10.62 -7.01
C ASP A 27 9.55 -10.05 -5.78
N PRO A 28 10.87 -10.29 -5.64
CA PRO A 28 11.66 -9.87 -4.47
C PRO A 28 12.14 -8.40 -4.53
N ASP A 29 11.75 -7.66 -5.56
CA ASP A 29 12.29 -6.33 -5.86
C ASP A 29 11.21 -5.24 -5.93
N ILE A 30 9.98 -5.52 -5.46
CA ILE A 30 8.88 -4.55 -5.46
C ILE A 30 9.26 -3.38 -4.54
N ILE A 31 9.72 -3.68 -3.33
CA ILE A 31 10.35 -2.72 -2.41
C ILE A 31 11.78 -3.18 -2.15
N LYS A 32 12.72 -2.24 -2.22
CA LYS A 32 14.14 -2.54 -2.03
C LYS A 32 14.64 -1.98 -0.71
N PRO A 33 15.67 -2.57 -0.09
CA PRO A 33 16.29 -2.00 1.11
C PRO A 33 16.81 -0.56 0.92
N SER A 34 17.08 -0.14 -0.31
CA SER A 34 17.52 1.22 -0.65
C SER A 34 16.37 2.21 -0.91
N ASP A 35 15.11 1.77 -0.87
CA ASP A 35 13.97 2.66 -1.06
C ASP A 35 13.90 3.70 0.06
N PRO A 36 13.41 4.92 -0.22
CA PRO A 36 13.31 5.97 0.78
C PRO A 36 12.52 5.51 2.01
N SER A 37 13.06 5.83 3.19
CA SER A 37 12.36 5.65 4.45
C SER A 37 11.90 6.99 5.02
N ALA A 38 10.67 6.97 5.55
CA ALA A 38 10.13 8.05 6.37
C ALA A 38 10.72 8.04 7.78
N TYR A 39 11.48 7.01 8.17
CA TYR A 39 12.12 6.94 9.48
C TYR A 39 12.98 8.19 9.73
N LEU A 40 12.84 8.74 10.93
CA LEU A 40 13.50 9.98 11.35
C LEU A 40 14.49 9.71 12.48
N ALA A 41 14.03 9.11 13.58
CA ALA A 41 14.85 8.86 14.75
C ALA A 41 14.22 7.81 15.67
N LEU A 42 15.07 7.19 16.50
CA LEU A 42 14.69 6.31 17.60
C LEU A 42 15.16 6.89 18.94
N THR A 43 14.24 7.07 19.87
CA THR A 43 14.54 7.55 21.24
C THR A 43 14.37 6.42 22.26
N ASP A 44 15.31 6.30 23.20
CA ASP A 44 15.19 5.32 24.29
C ASP A 44 14.02 5.68 25.22
N ALA A 45 13.23 4.67 25.60
CA ALA A 45 12.10 4.80 26.51
C ALA A 45 12.22 3.89 27.76
N GLY A 46 13.40 3.29 27.97
CA GLY A 46 13.70 2.47 29.14
C GLY A 46 13.10 1.07 29.08
N GLN A 47 12.64 0.57 30.22
CA GLN A 47 11.93 -0.72 30.34
C GLN A 47 10.70 -0.54 31.20
N ALA A 48 9.60 -1.12 30.78
CA ALA A 48 8.40 -1.22 31.59
C ALA A 48 7.58 -2.43 31.15
N TYR A 49 6.78 -2.99 32.06
CA TYR A 49 5.96 -4.15 31.73
C TYR A 49 5.02 -3.87 30.56
N ARG A 50 4.96 -4.81 29.61
CA ARG A 50 4.04 -4.84 28.47
C ARG A 50 3.44 -6.23 28.35
N THR A 51 2.25 -6.29 27.77
CA THR A 51 1.63 -7.54 27.32
C THR A 51 1.89 -7.65 25.82
N MET A 52 2.62 -8.69 25.42
CA MET A 52 3.06 -8.93 24.05
C MET A 52 2.53 -10.30 23.60
N TYR A 53 2.15 -10.47 22.34
CA TYR A 53 1.85 -11.81 21.83
C TYR A 53 3.14 -12.51 21.42
N ASP A 54 3.42 -13.69 21.97
CA ASP A 54 4.57 -14.50 21.56
C ASP A 54 4.08 -15.75 20.83
N ARG A 55 4.33 -15.81 19.53
CA ARG A 55 3.86 -16.93 18.69
C ARG A 55 4.56 -18.25 19.01
N ARG A 56 5.70 -18.23 19.70
CA ARG A 56 6.39 -19.44 20.16
C ARG A 56 5.62 -20.12 21.29
N GLU A 57 5.00 -19.31 22.14
CA GLU A 57 4.14 -19.76 23.24
C GLU A 57 2.67 -19.90 22.80
N ASN A 58 2.32 -19.32 21.64
CA ASN A 58 0.96 -19.22 21.13
C ASN A 58 0.00 -18.55 22.14
N ASP A 59 0.51 -17.55 22.87
CA ASP A 59 -0.23 -16.85 23.92
C ASP A 59 0.31 -15.43 24.17
N TRP A 60 -0.44 -14.65 24.95
CA TRP A 60 -0.05 -13.36 25.47
C TRP A 60 0.87 -13.49 26.68
N VAL A 61 2.06 -12.91 26.59
CA VAL A 61 3.07 -12.93 27.65
C VAL A 61 3.23 -11.55 28.26
N ARG A 62 3.42 -11.49 29.57
CA ARG A 62 3.71 -10.24 30.30
C ARG A 62 5.21 -10.16 30.57
N LEU A 63 5.90 -9.27 29.85
CA LEU A 63 7.36 -9.12 29.89
C LEU A 63 7.75 -7.69 30.26
N ASN A 64 9.02 -7.46 30.61
CA ASN A 64 9.59 -6.13 30.84
C ASN A 64 10.56 -5.75 29.69
N PRO A 65 10.07 -5.55 28.45
CA PRO A 65 10.91 -5.35 27.26
C PRO A 65 11.74 -4.06 27.31
N TYR A 66 12.75 -4.00 26.45
CA TYR A 66 13.43 -2.75 26.09
C TYR A 66 12.52 -1.94 25.17
N LEU A 67 12.27 -0.70 25.56
CA LEU A 67 11.31 0.19 24.91
C LEU A 67 12.03 1.29 24.16
N PHE A 68 11.57 1.53 22.94
CA PHE A 68 12.05 2.62 22.09
C PHE A 68 10.87 3.30 21.40
N ASN A 69 11.00 4.59 21.12
CA ASN A 69 10.02 5.35 20.36
C ASN A 69 10.61 5.69 18.99
N ALA A 70 10.09 5.06 17.94
CA ALA A 70 10.41 5.40 16.56
C ALA A 70 9.55 6.59 16.12
N THR A 71 10.17 7.56 15.45
CA THR A 71 9.50 8.74 14.89
C THR A 71 9.70 8.80 13.39
N TYR A 72 8.71 9.34 12.68
CA TYR A 72 8.70 9.39 11.22
C TYR A 72 8.48 10.83 10.72
N LYS A 73 8.98 11.13 9.53
CA LYS A 73 8.93 12.45 8.87
C LYS A 73 7.51 12.92 8.56
N ASP A 74 6.55 12.00 8.50
CA ASP A 74 5.13 12.29 8.36
C ASP A 74 4.41 12.52 9.70
N GLY A 75 5.14 12.53 10.82
CA GLY A 75 4.62 12.81 12.16
C GLY A 75 4.13 11.58 12.92
N LEU A 76 4.12 10.41 12.29
CA LEU A 76 3.75 9.15 12.96
C LEU A 76 4.82 8.76 14.00
N LYS A 77 4.38 7.99 15.00
CA LYS A 77 5.22 7.44 16.06
C LYS A 77 4.82 6.01 16.36
N ILE A 78 5.79 5.17 16.69
CA ILE A 78 5.59 3.75 16.98
C ILE A 78 6.42 3.37 18.22
N GLU A 79 5.79 2.74 19.22
CA GLU A 79 6.53 2.15 20.34
C GLU A 79 7.07 0.78 19.94
N VAL A 80 8.39 0.64 19.88
CA VAL A 80 9.07 -0.62 19.60
C VAL A 80 9.40 -1.31 20.91
N GLN A 81 8.91 -2.53 21.07
CA GLN A 81 9.04 -3.35 22.27
C GLN A 81 9.90 -4.58 21.95
N VAL A 82 11.14 -4.57 22.41
CA VAL A 82 12.10 -5.65 22.16
C VAL A 82 12.17 -6.56 23.38
N ASN A 83 11.91 -7.85 23.16
CA ASN A 83 11.85 -8.85 24.22
C ASN A 83 13.15 -8.84 25.09
N PRO A 84 13.08 -9.03 26.41
CA PRO A 84 14.27 -9.08 27.28
C PRO A 84 15.32 -10.12 26.88
N GLU A 85 14.96 -11.15 26.11
CA GLU A 85 15.87 -12.19 25.62
C GLU A 85 17.03 -11.67 24.74
N PHE A 86 16.98 -10.41 24.30
CA PHE A 86 18.07 -9.74 23.59
C PHE A 86 19.22 -9.30 24.51
N GLY A 87 19.05 -9.45 25.83
CA GLY A 87 20.12 -9.43 26.83
C GLY A 87 20.52 -8.05 27.33
N ASN A 88 20.61 -7.05 26.44
CA ASN A 88 20.88 -5.66 26.85
C ASN A 88 20.26 -4.64 25.88
N ALA A 89 20.19 -3.38 26.34
CA ALA A 89 19.58 -2.28 25.61
C ALA A 89 20.29 -1.97 24.28
N ASP A 90 21.61 -2.10 24.19
CA ASP A 90 22.36 -1.80 22.95
C ASP A 90 22.04 -2.80 21.83
N VAL A 91 21.95 -4.09 22.17
CA VAL A 91 21.54 -5.14 21.22
C VAL A 91 20.08 -4.96 20.82
N ALA A 92 19.21 -4.69 21.78
CA ALA A 92 17.80 -4.44 21.52
C ALA A 92 17.59 -3.20 20.63
N ARG A 93 18.37 -2.14 20.86
CA ARG A 93 18.31 -0.90 20.08
C ARG A 93 18.65 -1.14 18.62
N LYS A 94 19.64 -1.97 18.31
CA LYS A 94 20.01 -2.32 16.92
C LYS A 94 18.86 -2.99 16.17
N GLU A 95 18.15 -3.91 16.82
CA GLU A 95 16.96 -4.53 16.21
C GLU A 95 15.83 -3.51 16.05
N ALA A 96 15.60 -2.67 17.06
CA ALA A 96 14.57 -1.63 17.00
C ALA A 96 14.84 -0.62 15.87
N GLU A 97 16.07 -0.12 15.72
CA GLU A 97 16.47 0.79 14.65
C GLU A 97 16.32 0.14 13.27
N LYS A 98 16.77 -1.11 13.12
CA LYS A 98 16.65 -1.87 11.87
C LYS A 98 15.20 -1.94 11.39
N TYR A 99 14.28 -2.40 12.23
CA TYR A 99 12.88 -2.54 11.81
C TYR A 99 12.15 -1.20 11.76
N ALA A 100 12.54 -0.21 12.57
CA ALA A 100 11.98 1.14 12.44
C ALA A 100 12.25 1.76 11.07
N ASP A 101 13.46 1.54 10.53
CA ASP A 101 13.85 1.99 9.19
C ASP A 101 13.06 1.29 8.09
N ILE A 102 12.99 -0.06 8.13
CA ILE A 102 12.25 -0.87 7.15
C ILE A 102 10.75 -0.54 7.18
N ILE A 103 10.14 -0.47 8.36
CA ILE A 103 8.74 -0.07 8.51
C ILE A 103 8.53 1.33 7.93
N GLY A 104 9.51 2.23 8.06
CA GLY A 104 9.47 3.58 7.49
C GLY A 104 9.44 3.64 5.97
N GLN A 105 9.82 2.56 5.26
CA GLN A 105 9.68 2.46 3.80
C GLN A 105 8.24 2.22 3.36
N LEU A 106 7.41 1.67 4.26
CA LEU A 106 5.98 1.49 4.01
C LEU A 106 5.29 2.85 3.87
N THR A 107 4.19 2.85 3.12
CA THR A 107 3.39 4.06 2.95
C THR A 107 2.79 4.52 4.29
N THR A 108 2.55 5.83 4.43
CA THR A 108 1.85 6.40 5.59
C THR A 108 0.52 5.67 5.81
N ALA A 109 -0.20 5.33 4.74
CA ALA A 109 -1.44 4.54 4.81
C ALA A 109 -1.27 3.19 5.53
N LEU A 110 -0.15 2.49 5.33
CA LEU A 110 0.15 1.21 5.99
C LEU A 110 0.73 1.39 7.40
N ARG A 111 1.43 2.48 7.67
CA ARG A 111 1.94 2.81 9.02
C ARG A 111 0.88 3.40 9.94
N ARG A 112 -0.21 3.94 9.39
CA ARG A 112 -1.18 4.80 10.09
C ARG A 112 -1.68 4.25 11.42
N ASP A 113 -1.99 2.95 11.48
CA ASP A 113 -2.56 2.32 12.67
C ASP A 113 -1.55 1.42 13.39
N VAL A 114 -0.27 1.42 12.97
CA VAL A 114 0.79 0.69 13.68
C VAL A 114 1.18 1.53 14.89
N GLU A 115 0.72 1.16 16.07
CA GLU A 115 1.04 1.84 17.33
C GLU A 115 2.24 1.20 18.02
N THR A 116 2.38 -0.12 17.87
CA THR A 116 3.43 -0.90 18.54
C THR A 116 4.11 -1.90 17.62
N VAL A 117 5.31 -2.33 17.97
CA VAL A 117 6.03 -3.43 17.30
C VAL A 117 6.57 -4.38 18.37
N TRP A 118 6.34 -5.68 18.21
CA TRP A 118 6.90 -6.70 19.09
C TRP A 118 8.04 -7.43 18.40
N ILE A 119 9.23 -7.43 19.01
CA ILE A 119 10.41 -8.10 18.46
C ILE A 119 10.83 -9.23 19.39
N HIS A 120 10.72 -10.45 18.88
CA HIS A 120 11.11 -11.70 19.54
C HIS A 120 12.26 -12.35 18.76
N LYS A 121 13.07 -13.19 19.42
CA LYS A 121 13.89 -14.19 18.73
C LYS A 121 12.98 -15.33 18.24
N GLY A 122 13.48 -16.17 17.34
CA GLY A 122 12.76 -17.34 16.84
C GLY A 122 12.49 -17.28 15.34
N VAL A 123 11.82 -18.30 14.81
CA VAL A 123 11.61 -18.51 13.37
C VAL A 123 10.15 -18.62 12.98
N ASN A 124 9.24 -18.10 13.82
CA ASN A 124 7.83 -18.07 13.52
C ASN A 124 7.51 -16.95 12.51
N PRO A 125 6.47 -17.08 11.66
CA PRO A 125 6.10 -16.05 10.70
C PRO A 125 5.80 -14.71 11.39
N PHE A 126 5.88 -13.63 10.62
CA PHE A 126 5.45 -12.31 11.09
C PHE A 126 3.93 -12.27 11.29
N GLY A 127 3.43 -11.19 11.87
CA GLY A 127 2.00 -10.97 12.04
C GLY A 127 1.63 -9.50 12.08
N GLY A 128 0.45 -9.18 11.58
CA GLY A 128 -0.21 -7.90 11.71
C GLY A 128 -1.58 -8.00 12.40
N GLY A 129 -2.15 -6.84 12.73
CA GLY A 129 -3.37 -6.69 13.51
C GLY A 129 -3.11 -6.13 14.91
N ASN A 130 -4.18 -5.84 15.67
CA ASN A 130 -4.10 -5.27 17.03
C ASN A 130 -3.21 -4.01 17.13
N ASN A 131 -3.23 -3.16 16.09
CA ASN A 131 -2.38 -1.98 16.00
C ASN A 131 -0.87 -2.29 16.18
N ASN A 132 -0.44 -3.51 15.80
CA ASN A 132 0.89 -4.03 16.05
C ASN A 132 1.50 -4.69 14.79
N LEU A 133 2.83 -4.77 14.78
CA LEU A 133 3.58 -5.71 13.92
C LEU A 133 4.41 -6.66 14.79
N LEU A 134 4.23 -7.96 14.59
CA LEU A 134 4.94 -9.03 15.29
C LEU A 134 6.10 -9.54 14.44
N ILE A 135 7.29 -9.51 15.00
CA ILE A 135 8.54 -9.86 14.33
C ILE A 135 9.25 -10.96 15.11
N HIS A 136 9.70 -11.98 14.38
CA HIS A 136 10.67 -12.96 14.89
C HIS A 136 11.96 -12.85 14.08
N THR A 137 13.07 -12.49 14.74
CA THR A 137 14.31 -12.11 14.04
C THR A 137 14.95 -13.25 13.24
N GLY A 138 14.79 -14.50 13.65
CA GLY A 138 15.25 -15.66 12.88
C GLY A 138 14.41 -15.91 11.62
N GLN A 139 13.11 -15.58 11.62
CA GLN A 139 12.31 -15.58 10.40
C GLN A 139 12.66 -14.40 9.50
N ALA A 140 12.97 -13.24 10.09
CA ALA A 140 13.43 -12.08 9.34
C ALA A 140 14.69 -12.41 8.52
N VAL A 141 15.63 -13.19 9.07
CA VAL A 141 16.81 -13.66 8.32
C VAL A 141 16.42 -14.45 7.07
N LYS A 142 15.41 -15.32 7.15
CA LYS A 142 14.92 -16.07 5.98
C LYS A 142 14.31 -15.12 4.94
N TYR A 143 13.44 -14.21 5.37
CA TYR A 143 12.84 -13.23 4.48
C TYR A 143 13.88 -12.31 3.81
N ILE A 144 14.95 -11.94 4.51
CA ILE A 144 16.07 -11.18 3.93
C ILE A 144 16.78 -12.00 2.85
N ASN A 145 17.07 -13.27 3.13
CA ASN A 145 17.74 -14.15 2.16
C ASN A 145 16.88 -14.43 0.93
N ASP A 146 15.56 -14.48 1.10
CA ASP A 146 14.59 -14.66 0.03
C ASP A 146 14.28 -13.33 -0.70
N GLY A 147 14.71 -12.19 -0.16
CA GLY A 147 14.46 -10.85 -0.71
C GLY A 147 13.01 -10.39 -0.57
N ILE A 148 12.30 -10.76 0.49
CA ILE A 148 10.85 -10.52 0.66
C ILE A 148 10.48 -9.88 2.01
N LEU A 149 11.45 -9.31 2.73
CA LEU A 149 11.22 -8.79 4.07
C LEU A 149 10.23 -7.61 4.04
N GLU A 150 10.44 -6.68 3.11
CA GLU A 150 9.63 -5.51 2.88
C GLU A 150 8.22 -5.88 2.40
N GLU A 151 8.11 -6.84 1.49
CA GLU A 151 6.87 -7.42 0.98
C GLU A 151 6.05 -8.07 2.11
N ALA A 152 6.71 -8.80 3.00
CA ALA A 152 6.07 -9.35 4.20
C ALA A 152 5.51 -8.23 5.08
N PHE A 153 6.26 -7.15 5.30
CA PHE A 153 5.75 -6.00 6.06
C PHE A 153 4.57 -5.30 5.38
N VAL A 154 4.53 -5.21 4.05
CA VAL A 154 3.36 -4.69 3.33
C VAL A 154 2.12 -5.53 3.63
N HIS A 155 2.24 -6.86 3.60
CA HIS A 155 1.15 -7.77 3.93
C HIS A 155 0.68 -7.57 5.38
N GLU A 156 1.60 -7.64 6.35
CA GLU A 156 1.22 -7.53 7.77
C GLU A 156 0.67 -6.14 8.12
N ALA A 157 1.27 -5.06 7.60
CA ALA A 157 0.77 -3.71 7.84
C ALA A 157 -0.57 -3.45 7.16
N THR A 158 -0.91 -4.21 6.10
CA THR A 158 -2.26 -4.17 5.51
C THR A 158 -3.29 -4.71 6.50
N HIS A 159 -3.01 -5.81 7.19
CA HIS A 159 -3.88 -6.27 8.27
C HIS A 159 -4.02 -5.23 9.38
N THR A 160 -2.91 -4.61 9.77
CA THR A 160 -2.90 -3.63 10.86
C THR A 160 -3.68 -2.36 10.53
N SER A 161 -3.47 -1.82 9.32
CA SER A 161 -3.95 -0.48 8.98
C SER A 161 -5.13 -0.43 8.02
N LEU A 162 -5.45 -1.50 7.28
CA LEU A 162 -6.50 -1.43 6.26
C LEU A 162 -7.70 -2.35 6.57
N ASP A 163 -7.51 -3.50 7.20
CA ASP A 163 -8.60 -4.47 7.39
C ASP A 163 -9.82 -3.88 8.10
N SER A 164 -9.61 -3.19 9.23
CA SER A 164 -10.69 -2.62 10.04
C SER A 164 -11.57 -1.63 9.24
N ARG A 165 -10.95 -0.95 8.26
CA ARG A 165 -11.60 0.06 7.43
C ARG A 165 -12.16 -0.48 6.13
N HIS A 166 -11.61 -1.58 5.60
CA HIS A 166 -11.85 -1.99 4.21
C HIS A 166 -12.33 -3.44 4.05
N ALA A 167 -11.79 -4.41 4.80
CA ALA A 167 -12.02 -5.84 4.54
C ALA A 167 -13.50 -6.26 4.61
N LYS A 168 -14.32 -5.54 5.38
CA LYS A 168 -15.78 -5.79 5.51
C LYS A 168 -16.65 -4.76 4.78
N LYS A 169 -16.07 -3.83 4.02
CA LYS A 169 -16.85 -2.79 3.33
C LYS A 169 -17.62 -3.38 2.15
N PRO A 170 -18.89 -2.97 1.94
CA PRO A 170 -19.69 -3.45 0.81
C PRO A 170 -19.00 -3.25 -0.55
N LYS A 171 -18.31 -2.12 -0.75
CA LYS A 171 -17.56 -1.83 -1.98
C LYS A 171 -16.38 -2.79 -2.20
N TRP A 172 -15.68 -3.20 -1.14
CA TRP A 172 -14.60 -4.20 -1.23
C TRP A 172 -15.17 -5.57 -1.59
N ILE A 173 -16.19 -6.02 -0.86
CA ILE A 173 -16.86 -7.30 -1.10
C ILE A 173 -17.45 -7.34 -2.52
N ALA A 174 -17.98 -6.23 -3.02
CA ALA A 174 -18.46 -6.12 -4.40
C ALA A 174 -17.32 -6.27 -5.41
N ALA A 175 -16.16 -5.63 -5.18
CA ALA A 175 -14.98 -5.80 -6.02
C ALA A 175 -14.47 -7.25 -6.01
N GLN A 176 -14.37 -7.87 -4.84
CA GLN A 176 -14.01 -9.28 -4.68
C GLN A 176 -14.93 -10.23 -5.47
N LYS A 177 -16.24 -9.95 -5.51
CA LYS A 177 -17.21 -10.76 -6.26
C LYS A 177 -17.19 -10.49 -7.77
N ALA A 178 -16.87 -9.27 -8.17
CA ALA A 178 -16.81 -8.85 -9.57
C ALA A 178 -15.53 -9.32 -10.28
N ASP A 179 -14.49 -9.65 -9.53
CA ASP A 179 -13.31 -10.31 -10.07
C ASP A 179 -13.58 -11.79 -10.33
N ASP A 180 -13.11 -12.25 -11.50
CA ASP A 180 -13.19 -13.64 -11.93
C ASP A 180 -12.37 -14.57 -11.03
N GLU A 181 -11.37 -14.03 -10.31
CA GLU A 181 -10.45 -14.81 -9.49
C GLU A 181 -9.93 -14.07 -8.22
N PHE A 182 -9.34 -14.84 -7.31
CA PHE A 182 -8.47 -14.36 -6.24
C PHE A 182 -7.03 -14.22 -6.73
N ILE A 183 -6.27 -13.31 -6.12
CA ILE A 183 -4.87 -13.13 -6.53
C ILE A 183 -3.97 -14.30 -6.12
N SER A 184 -4.31 -15.01 -5.04
CA SER A 184 -3.54 -16.13 -4.53
C SER A 184 -4.41 -17.25 -3.96
N ASN A 185 -3.85 -18.46 -3.84
CA ASN A 185 -4.51 -19.58 -3.13
C ASN A 185 -4.82 -19.20 -1.68
N TYR A 186 -3.89 -18.52 -1.01
CA TYR A 186 -4.10 -18.09 0.38
C TYR A 186 -5.29 -17.10 0.51
N ALA A 187 -5.41 -16.15 -0.42
CA ALA A 187 -6.58 -15.26 -0.51
C ALA A 187 -7.89 -16.03 -0.78
N LYS A 188 -7.85 -17.04 -1.65
CA LYS A 188 -9.00 -17.90 -2.00
C LYS A 188 -9.47 -18.74 -0.81
N ASP A 189 -8.54 -19.28 -0.04
CA ASP A 189 -8.82 -20.15 1.11
C ASP A 189 -9.34 -19.35 2.32
N TYR A 190 -8.89 -18.10 2.48
CA TYR A 190 -9.25 -17.23 3.61
C TYR A 190 -9.76 -15.84 3.15
N PRO A 191 -10.85 -15.76 2.36
CA PRO A 191 -11.22 -14.54 1.64
C PRO A 191 -11.70 -13.38 2.53
N ASN A 192 -12.10 -13.67 3.77
CA ASN A 192 -12.52 -12.67 4.75
C ASN A 192 -11.38 -12.17 5.64
N ARG A 193 -10.19 -12.78 5.53
CA ARG A 193 -9.02 -12.46 6.34
C ARG A 193 -7.86 -12.00 5.46
N GLU A 194 -7.54 -12.75 4.41
CA GLU A 194 -6.29 -12.62 3.65
C GLU A 194 -6.45 -11.86 2.34
N ASP A 195 -7.64 -11.86 1.73
CA ASP A 195 -7.81 -11.32 0.37
C ASP A 195 -7.39 -9.85 0.24
N LEU A 196 -7.64 -9.03 1.26
CA LEU A 196 -7.24 -7.62 1.23
C LEU A 196 -5.72 -7.46 1.35
N ALA A 197 -5.08 -8.15 2.29
CA ALA A 197 -3.62 -8.16 2.49
C ALA A 197 -2.88 -8.72 1.27
N GLU A 198 -3.34 -9.84 0.75
CA GLU A 198 -2.79 -10.47 -0.45
C GLU A 198 -3.02 -9.63 -1.71
N SER A 199 -4.09 -8.84 -1.79
CA SER A 199 -4.34 -7.99 -2.96
C SER A 199 -3.56 -6.68 -2.95
N TYR A 200 -3.19 -6.16 -1.77
CA TYR A 200 -2.60 -4.83 -1.66
C TYR A 200 -1.18 -4.75 -2.23
N LEU A 201 -0.30 -5.72 -1.94
CA LEU A 201 1.06 -5.73 -2.48
C LEU A 201 1.09 -5.80 -4.03
N PRO A 202 0.33 -6.69 -4.69
CA PRO A 202 0.18 -6.68 -6.15
C PRO A 202 -0.37 -5.37 -6.70
N TYR A 203 -1.37 -4.78 -6.04
CA TYR A 203 -1.88 -3.44 -6.40
C TYR A 203 -0.77 -2.38 -6.33
N PHE A 204 -0.01 -2.38 -5.23
CA PHE A 204 1.11 -1.48 -5.01
C PHE A 204 2.15 -1.64 -6.11
N ALA A 205 2.49 -2.88 -6.47
CA ALA A 205 3.41 -3.20 -7.55
C ALA A 205 2.92 -2.65 -8.90
N ILE A 206 1.64 -2.81 -9.23
CA ILE A 206 1.05 -2.29 -10.47
C ILE A 206 1.08 -0.76 -10.53
N ARG A 207 0.80 -0.07 -9.42
CA ARG A 207 0.60 1.38 -9.44
C ARG A 207 1.86 2.18 -9.18
N TYR A 208 2.72 1.71 -8.30
CA TYR A 208 3.83 2.52 -7.80
C TYR A 208 5.20 1.95 -8.18
N ARG A 209 5.24 0.72 -8.72
CA ARG A 209 6.46 -0.04 -9.02
C ARG A 209 6.36 -0.84 -10.32
N SER A 210 5.55 -0.38 -11.27
CA SER A 210 5.34 -1.12 -12.53
C SER A 210 6.60 -1.24 -13.37
N ASP A 211 7.58 -0.36 -13.11
CA ASP A 211 8.93 -0.36 -13.67
C ASP A 211 9.83 -1.46 -13.06
N ARG A 212 9.46 -2.04 -11.93
CA ARG A 212 10.24 -3.10 -11.23
C ARG A 212 9.75 -4.51 -11.50
N ILE A 213 8.49 -4.67 -11.92
CA ILE A 213 7.90 -5.98 -12.21
C ILE A 213 7.88 -6.27 -13.72
N SER A 214 7.94 -7.55 -14.08
CA SER A 214 7.80 -7.95 -15.48
C SER A 214 6.41 -7.62 -16.05
N LYS A 215 6.32 -7.34 -17.36
CA LYS A 215 5.03 -7.16 -18.06
C LYS A 215 4.10 -8.36 -17.91
N SER A 216 4.66 -9.57 -17.85
CA SER A 216 3.91 -10.81 -17.65
C SER A 216 3.29 -10.86 -16.26
N LEU A 217 4.05 -10.54 -15.21
CA LEU A 217 3.56 -10.43 -13.84
C LEU A 217 2.45 -9.37 -13.74
N ALA A 218 2.69 -8.18 -14.30
CA ALA A 218 1.69 -7.12 -14.31
C ALA A 218 0.38 -7.54 -15.00
N SER A 219 0.48 -8.27 -16.13
CA SER A 219 -0.68 -8.80 -16.84
C SER A 219 -1.47 -9.83 -16.01
N LYS A 220 -0.78 -10.75 -15.32
CA LYS A 220 -1.41 -11.72 -14.41
C LYS A 220 -2.19 -11.03 -13.30
N ILE A 221 -1.59 -10.05 -12.64
CA ILE A 221 -2.23 -9.30 -11.55
C ILE A 221 -3.47 -8.55 -12.07
N LYS A 222 -3.32 -7.77 -13.15
CA LYS A 222 -4.42 -7.00 -13.75
C LYS A 222 -5.57 -7.87 -14.25
N LYS A 223 -5.27 -9.08 -14.72
CA LYS A 223 -6.30 -10.05 -15.16
C LYS A 223 -7.02 -10.69 -13.96
N ALA A 224 -6.30 -11.02 -12.90
CA ALA A 224 -6.88 -11.70 -11.75
C ALA A 224 -7.79 -10.81 -10.91
N ILE A 225 -7.36 -9.56 -10.62
CA ILE A 225 -8.06 -8.70 -9.66
C ILE A 225 -8.37 -7.26 -10.15
N PRO A 226 -8.89 -7.06 -11.38
CA PRO A 226 -9.09 -5.73 -11.95
C PRO A 226 -10.03 -4.82 -11.12
N ASN A 227 -11.06 -5.37 -10.47
CA ASN A 227 -12.01 -4.60 -9.67
C ASN A 227 -11.46 -4.27 -8.29
N ARG A 228 -10.66 -5.14 -7.66
CA ARG A 228 -9.95 -4.78 -6.43
C ARG A 228 -8.89 -3.70 -6.67
N ILE A 229 -8.19 -3.72 -7.82
CA ILE A 229 -7.31 -2.61 -8.22
C ILE A 229 -8.10 -1.30 -8.33
N LYS A 230 -9.25 -1.31 -9.02
CA LYS A 230 -10.14 -0.14 -9.11
C LYS A 230 -10.65 0.32 -7.73
N TYR A 231 -10.91 -0.61 -6.82
CA TYR A 231 -11.28 -0.28 -5.45
C TYR A 231 -10.17 0.53 -4.77
N PHE A 232 -8.93 0.06 -4.81
CA PHE A 232 -7.80 0.79 -4.24
C PHE A 232 -7.55 2.13 -4.96
N ASP A 233 -7.66 2.18 -6.28
CA ASP A 233 -7.59 3.42 -7.06
C ASP A 233 -8.67 4.45 -6.65
N SER A 234 -9.79 4.02 -6.08
CA SER A 234 -10.84 4.92 -5.58
C SER A 234 -10.54 5.51 -4.20
N LEU A 235 -9.49 5.04 -3.51
CA LEU A 235 -9.14 5.46 -2.15
C LEU A 235 -8.08 6.57 -2.15
N ALA A 236 -8.21 7.53 -1.24
CA ALA A 236 -7.18 8.55 -1.01
C ALA A 236 -6.17 8.05 0.03
N PHE A 237 -5.26 7.16 -0.39
CA PHE A 237 -4.18 6.70 0.49
C PHE A 237 -3.04 7.72 0.53
N GLU A 238 -2.54 8.00 1.73
CA GLU A 238 -1.28 8.73 1.89
C GLU A 238 -0.10 7.80 1.58
N MET A 239 0.56 8.07 0.44
CA MET A 239 1.59 7.19 -0.11
C MET A 239 3.03 7.61 0.23
N TYR A 240 3.26 8.53 1.16
CA TYR A 240 4.61 8.90 1.57
C TYR A 240 5.30 7.72 2.31
N PRO A 241 6.58 7.41 2.06
CA PRO A 241 7.57 8.13 1.24
C PRO A 241 7.62 7.71 -0.24
N VAL A 242 6.79 6.75 -0.66
CA VAL A 242 6.72 6.25 -2.04
C VAL A 242 6.35 7.35 -3.03
N ILE A 243 5.38 8.19 -2.67
CA ILE A 243 5.08 9.46 -3.35
C ILE A 243 5.60 10.60 -2.48
N ARG A 244 6.51 11.41 -3.04
CA ARG A 244 7.05 12.59 -2.40
C ARG A 244 6.00 13.69 -2.33
N ARG A 245 5.98 14.41 -1.21
CA ARG A 245 5.11 15.56 -0.95
C ARG A 245 5.67 16.84 -1.60
N GLU A 246 5.98 16.76 -2.89
CA GLU A 246 6.53 17.85 -3.70
C GLU A 246 5.46 18.30 -4.70
N ALA A 247 5.26 19.62 -4.82
CA ALA A 247 4.36 20.16 -5.84
C ALA A 247 4.89 19.82 -7.24
N PRO A 248 4.04 19.36 -8.19
CA PRO A 248 4.49 19.07 -9.54
C PRO A 248 4.93 20.35 -10.26
N THR A 249 6.03 20.25 -10.99
CA THR A 249 6.51 21.31 -11.86
C THR A 249 5.88 21.14 -13.24
N VAL A 250 5.13 22.14 -13.70
CA VAL A 250 4.61 22.16 -15.07
C VAL A 250 5.77 22.38 -16.03
N ASP A 251 5.98 21.42 -16.92
CA ASP A 251 7.08 21.43 -17.89
C ASP A 251 6.68 22.15 -19.18
N GLN A 252 5.44 21.93 -19.65
CA GLN A 252 4.93 22.52 -20.88
C GLN A 252 3.46 22.90 -20.75
N LEU A 253 3.13 24.04 -21.35
CA LEU A 253 1.77 24.53 -21.51
C LEU A 253 1.59 24.95 -22.97
N PHE A 254 0.69 24.28 -23.69
CA PHE A 254 0.44 24.56 -25.11
C PHE A 254 -1.05 24.76 -25.36
N TYR A 255 -1.39 25.84 -26.05
CA TYR A 255 -2.76 26.12 -26.44
C TYR A 255 -2.94 25.99 -27.95
N SER A 256 -4.01 25.28 -28.35
CA SER A 256 -4.43 25.15 -29.73
C SER A 256 -5.73 25.92 -29.95
N GLU A 257 -5.65 27.06 -30.66
CA GLU A 257 -6.81 27.88 -31.01
C GLU A 257 -7.83 27.08 -31.85
N ASP A 258 -7.36 26.36 -32.87
CA ASP A 258 -8.21 25.56 -33.77
C ASP A 258 -9.00 24.48 -33.02
N LYS A 259 -8.39 23.88 -31.99
CA LYS A 259 -9.00 22.81 -31.19
C LYS A 259 -9.67 23.31 -29.93
N LYS A 260 -9.47 24.57 -29.54
CA LYS A 260 -9.89 25.14 -28.26
C LYS A 260 -9.45 24.29 -27.05
N LEU A 261 -8.21 23.80 -27.10
CA LEU A 261 -7.65 22.91 -26.07
C LEU A 261 -6.36 23.51 -25.50
N MET A 262 -6.24 23.48 -24.17
CA MET A 262 -4.99 23.67 -23.47
C MET A 262 -4.43 22.31 -23.07
N SER A 263 -3.22 21.99 -23.52
CA SER A 263 -2.44 20.85 -23.08
C SER A 263 -1.47 21.27 -21.99
N ILE A 264 -1.53 20.60 -20.85
CA ILE A 264 -0.67 20.81 -19.68
C ILE A 264 0.14 19.53 -19.48
N SER A 265 1.46 19.66 -19.41
CA SER A 265 2.37 18.53 -19.17
C SER A 265 3.29 18.81 -17.98
N TRP A 266 3.54 17.79 -17.16
CA TRP A 266 4.40 17.89 -15.98
C TRP A 266 5.13 16.58 -15.70
N SER A 267 6.27 16.71 -15.05
CA SER A 267 7.02 15.58 -14.51
C SER A 267 6.23 14.97 -13.35
N SER A 268 5.85 13.70 -13.50
CA SER A 268 4.98 12.99 -12.58
C SER A 268 5.69 11.89 -11.82
N GLN A 269 5.13 11.55 -10.66
CA GLN A 269 5.54 10.39 -9.88
C GLN A 269 4.62 9.22 -10.22
N LEU A 270 5.20 8.06 -10.52
CA LEU A 270 4.45 6.86 -10.89
C LEU A 270 3.42 6.49 -9.81
N GLY A 271 2.15 6.37 -10.18
CA GLY A 271 1.03 6.06 -9.29
C GLY A 271 0.49 7.24 -8.48
N ALA A 272 1.13 8.42 -8.53
CA ALA A 272 0.60 9.60 -7.86
C ALA A 272 -0.71 10.06 -8.50
N LYS A 273 -1.61 10.58 -7.66
CA LYS A 273 -2.87 11.18 -8.09
C LYS A 273 -2.69 12.67 -8.23
N TYR A 274 -3.17 13.19 -9.35
CA TYR A 274 -3.09 14.60 -9.67
C TYR A 274 -4.48 15.20 -9.85
N ILE A 275 -4.59 16.46 -9.47
CA ILE A 275 -5.74 17.31 -9.68
C ILE A 275 -5.30 18.52 -10.53
N ILE A 276 -6.15 18.90 -11.48
CA ILE A 276 -5.98 20.14 -12.23
C ILE A 276 -7.11 21.07 -11.84
N GLN A 277 -6.75 22.29 -11.50
CA GLN A 277 -7.71 23.31 -11.11
C GLN A 277 -7.49 24.57 -11.94
N SER A 278 -8.59 25.28 -12.20
CA SER A 278 -8.57 26.59 -12.84
C SER A 278 -9.11 27.69 -11.93
N SER A 279 -8.69 28.92 -12.17
CA SER A 279 -9.13 30.11 -11.45
C SER A 279 -9.07 31.33 -12.35
N SER A 280 -10.02 32.25 -12.20
CA SER A 280 -10.00 33.54 -12.92
C SER A 280 -9.25 34.64 -12.17
N ASP A 281 -9.06 34.48 -10.85
CA ASP A 281 -8.60 35.57 -9.96
C ASP A 281 -7.71 35.08 -8.80
N PHE A 282 -7.33 33.80 -8.81
CA PHE A 282 -6.59 33.10 -7.74
C PHE A 282 -7.31 32.95 -6.40
N SER A 283 -8.50 33.51 -6.23
CA SER A 283 -9.25 33.47 -4.97
C SER A 283 -10.04 32.15 -4.83
N VAL A 284 -10.61 31.67 -5.94
CA VAL A 284 -11.37 30.41 -5.99
C VAL A 284 -10.82 29.51 -7.07
N TRP A 285 -10.50 28.27 -6.69
CA TRP A 285 -10.01 27.24 -7.60
C TRP A 285 -11.09 26.19 -7.86
N LYS A 286 -11.42 25.99 -9.13
CA LYS A 286 -12.39 24.99 -9.60
C LYS A 286 -11.66 23.78 -10.14
N THR A 287 -12.03 22.60 -9.70
CA THR A 287 -11.47 21.35 -10.23
C THR A 287 -11.98 21.10 -11.63
N VAL A 288 -11.06 20.98 -12.59
CA VAL A 288 -11.36 20.67 -14.00
C VAL A 288 -10.98 19.23 -14.34
N VAL A 289 -10.00 18.66 -13.64
CA VAL A 289 -9.62 17.24 -13.73
C VAL A 289 -9.28 16.75 -12.33
N SER A 290 -9.76 15.56 -11.96
CA SER A 290 -9.50 14.90 -10.68
C SER A 290 -9.22 13.42 -10.88
N HIS A 291 -8.65 12.75 -9.87
CA HIS A 291 -8.36 11.31 -9.89
C HIS A 291 -7.47 10.87 -11.04
N LEU A 292 -6.60 11.76 -11.53
CA LEU A 292 -5.65 11.44 -12.59
C LEU A 292 -4.47 10.68 -12.00
N ILE A 293 -4.43 9.37 -12.19
CA ILE A 293 -3.32 8.53 -11.76
C ILE A 293 -2.23 8.56 -12.84
N ALA A 294 -1.01 8.93 -12.48
CA ALA A 294 0.12 8.92 -13.39
C ALA A 294 0.62 7.48 -13.64
N ASP A 295 0.64 7.05 -14.90
CA ASP A 295 1.17 5.74 -15.30
C ASP A 295 2.65 5.81 -15.78
N THR A 296 3.23 7.01 -15.85
CA THR A 296 4.62 7.26 -16.29
C THR A 296 5.23 8.44 -15.53
N SER A 297 6.50 8.75 -15.81
CA SER A 297 7.20 9.91 -15.25
C SER A 297 6.86 11.25 -15.91
N LEU A 298 6.05 11.25 -16.97
CA LEU A 298 5.59 12.46 -17.65
C LEU A 298 4.09 12.32 -17.94
N THR A 299 3.29 13.16 -17.30
CA THR A 299 1.84 13.19 -17.52
C THR A 299 1.46 14.40 -18.36
N SER A 300 0.52 14.21 -19.28
CA SER A 300 -0.06 15.27 -20.09
C SER A 300 -1.58 15.14 -20.15
N VAL A 301 -2.28 16.26 -20.00
CA VAL A 301 -3.74 16.33 -20.09
C VAL A 301 -4.16 17.53 -20.91
N SER A 302 -5.21 17.34 -21.73
CA SER A 302 -5.87 18.43 -22.44
C SER A 302 -7.17 18.84 -21.74
N VAL A 303 -7.35 20.13 -21.50
CA VAL A 303 -8.58 20.73 -20.96
C VAL A 303 -9.21 21.66 -22.00
N ASN A 304 -10.54 21.63 -22.09
CA ASN A 304 -11.29 22.51 -22.98
C ASN A 304 -11.22 23.95 -22.49
N LEU A 305 -10.96 24.88 -23.40
CA LEU A 305 -10.97 26.32 -23.17
C LEU A 305 -12.03 26.96 -24.07
N ASP A 306 -13.08 27.56 -23.50
CA ASP A 306 -13.95 28.43 -24.29
C ASP A 306 -13.44 29.87 -24.22
N SER A 307 -12.75 30.29 -25.28
CA SER A 307 -12.15 31.63 -25.41
C SER A 307 -13.16 32.79 -25.36
N LYS A 308 -14.48 32.50 -25.43
CA LYS A 308 -15.53 33.50 -25.25
C LYS A 308 -15.77 33.92 -23.79
N VAL A 309 -15.23 33.21 -22.81
CA VAL A 309 -15.55 33.44 -21.38
C VAL A 309 -14.38 33.96 -20.53
N ASN A 310 -13.12 33.65 -20.84
CA ASN A 310 -12.00 34.10 -19.98
C ASN A 310 -10.72 34.40 -20.76
N THR A 311 -10.33 35.68 -20.82
CA THR A 311 -8.98 36.10 -21.25
C THR A 311 -7.93 36.01 -20.12
N GLN A 312 -8.35 35.65 -18.91
CA GLN A 312 -7.48 35.49 -17.73
C GLN A 312 -7.91 34.26 -16.91
N GLU A 313 -7.72 33.05 -17.45
CA GLU A 313 -7.88 31.82 -16.67
C GLU A 313 -6.51 31.19 -16.38
N PHE A 314 -6.24 30.99 -15.10
CA PHE A 314 -5.02 30.41 -14.58
C PHE A 314 -5.24 28.94 -14.26
N TYR A 315 -4.23 28.11 -14.48
CA TYR A 315 -4.27 26.67 -14.20
C TYR A 315 -3.17 26.29 -13.23
N ARG A 316 -3.46 25.32 -12.35
CA ARG A 316 -2.46 24.66 -11.54
C ARG A 316 -2.64 23.16 -11.54
N VAL A 317 -1.53 22.45 -11.44
CA VAL A 317 -1.48 21.01 -11.18
C VAL A 317 -1.12 20.83 -9.71
N GLY A 318 -1.86 19.99 -9.01
CA GLY A 318 -1.61 19.63 -7.61
C GLY A 318 -1.56 18.11 -7.45
N LEU A 319 -0.88 17.65 -6.40
CA LEU A 319 -1.10 16.30 -5.89
C LEU A 319 -2.45 16.26 -5.18
N GLU A 320 -3.21 15.19 -5.41
CA GLU A 320 -4.47 14.90 -4.72
C GLU A 320 -4.21 14.25 -3.36
#